data_AF-A0A2E9ZQD2-F1
#
_entry.id   AF-A0A2E9ZQD2-F1
#
_cell.length_a   1.000
_cell.length_b   1.000
_cell.length_c   1.000
_cell.angle_alpha   90.00
_cell.angle_beta   90.00
_cell.angle_gamma   90.00
#
_symmetry.space_group_name_H-M   'P 1'
#
loop_
_entity.id
_entity.type
_entity.pdbx_description
1 polymer ?
#
loop_
_entity_poly.entity_id
_entity_poly.type
_entity_poly.pdbx_seq_one_letter_code
_entity_poly.pdbx_strand_id
1 'polypeptide(L)' 'MNSQKVEQRMERWLAKADSHPLAKRMADLALLLEDDAGAWERYGQFYEGWSREEIAVLLEAVKKAL' A
#
# COMPACT_ATOMS: atom_id res chain seq x y z
N MET A 1 9.78 -2.19 14.33
CA MET A 1 9.46 -3.42 13.56
C MET A 1 8.58 -3.12 12.32
N ASN A 2 7.70 -2.10 12.34
CA ASN A 2 6.83 -1.77 11.18
C ASN A 2 7.56 -1.31 9.91
N SER A 3 8.70 -0.62 10.03
CA SER A 3 9.38 -0.02 8.86
C SER A 3 9.89 -1.05 7.85
N GLN A 4 10.47 -2.17 8.31
CA GLN A 4 11.11 -3.15 7.43
C GLN A 4 10.13 -3.81 6.44
N LYS A 5 8.88 -4.03 6.88
CA LYS A 5 7.80 -4.59 6.06
C LYS A 5 7.33 -3.61 4.97
N VAL A 6 7.24 -2.33 5.32
CA VAL A 6 6.90 -1.23 4.40
C VAL A 6 8.02 -1.01 3.38
N GLU A 7 9.28 -0.99 3.83
CA GLU A 7 10.46 -0.83 2.99
C GLU A 7 10.54 -1.94 1.92
N GLN A 8 10.42 -3.22 2.32
CA GLN A 8 10.39 -4.34 1.38
C GLN A 8 9.24 -4.25 0.37
N ARG A 9 8.07 -3.74 0.80
CA ARG A 9 6.93 -3.56 -0.09
C ARG A 9 7.20 -2.48 -1.14
N MET A 10 7.77 -1.36 -0.71
CA MET A 10 8.17 -0.25 -1.57
C MET A 10 9.25 -0.66 -2.56
N GLU A 11 10.31 -1.34 -2.10
CA GLU A 11 11.37 -1.87 -2.97
C GLU A 11 10.79 -2.77 -4.06
N ARG A 12 9.87 -3.66 -3.71
CA ARG A 12 9.21 -4.54 -4.69
C ARG A 12 8.37 -3.76 -5.70
N TRP A 13 7.70 -2.70 -5.29
CA TRP A 13 6.89 -1.86 -6.21
C TRP A 13 7.79 -1.01 -7.11
N LEU A 14 8.90 -0.50 -6.61
CA LEU A 14 9.85 0.32 -7.37
C LEU A 14 10.72 -0.51 -8.33
N ALA A 15 11.07 -1.75 -7.97
CA ALA A 15 11.96 -2.59 -8.77
C ALA A 15 11.35 -3.11 -10.08
N LYS A 16 10.02 -3.07 -10.23
CA LYS A 16 9.33 -3.60 -11.42
C LYS A 16 8.83 -2.47 -12.31
N ALA A 17 9.50 -2.28 -13.45
CA ALA A 17 9.17 -1.29 -14.47
C ALA A 17 7.74 -1.43 -15.05
N ASP A 18 7.21 -2.66 -15.12
CA ASP A 18 5.84 -2.96 -15.58
C ASP A 18 4.82 -3.14 -14.43
N SER A 19 5.15 -2.70 -13.21
CA SER A 19 4.20 -2.80 -12.10
C SER A 19 3.11 -1.73 -12.18
N HIS A 20 1.98 -2.02 -11.52
CA HIS A 20 0.89 -1.05 -11.35
C HIS A 20 1.45 0.31 -10.90
N PRO A 21 1.13 1.44 -11.57
CA PRO A 21 1.67 2.74 -11.23
C PRO A 21 1.48 3.07 -9.75
N LEU A 22 2.50 3.68 -9.13
CA LEU A 22 2.43 4.09 -7.72
C LEU A 22 1.22 4.99 -7.44
N ALA A 23 0.81 5.83 -8.40
CA ALA A 23 -0.39 6.66 -8.29
C ALA A 23 -1.68 5.84 -8.11
N LYS A 24 -1.79 4.66 -8.73
CA LYS A 24 -2.91 3.74 -8.52
C LYS A 24 -2.85 3.08 -7.15
N ARG A 25 -1.66 2.64 -6.73
CA ARG A 25 -1.44 2.07 -5.38
C ARG A 25 -1.78 3.07 -4.28
N MET A 26 -1.43 4.34 -4.45
CA MET A 26 -1.78 5.41 -3.54
C MET A 26 -3.29 5.56 -3.37
N ALA A 27 -4.05 5.56 -4.47
CA ALA A 27 -5.51 5.65 -4.45
C ALA A 27 -6.14 4.43 -3.76
N ASP A 28 -5.69 3.22 -4.09
CA ASP A 28 -6.18 1.99 -3.47
C ASP A 28 -5.94 1.98 -1.94
N LEU A 29 -4.75 2.40 -1.51
CA LEU A 29 -4.38 2.49 -0.10
C LEU A 29 -5.24 3.52 0.66
N ALA A 30 -5.54 4.66 0.03
CA ALA A 30 -6.43 5.66 0.63
C ALA A 30 -7.84 5.10 0.86
N LEU A 31 -8.41 4.38 -0.12
CA LEU A 31 -9.72 3.74 0.02
C LEU A 31 -9.73 2.67 1.12
N LEU A 32 -8.66 1.87 1.25
CA LEU A 32 -8.54 0.89 2.33
C LEU A 32 -8.53 1.56 3.71
N LEU A 33 -7.86 2.71 3.84
CA LEU A 33 -7.84 3.49 5.09
C LEU A 33 -9.18 4.16 5.39
N GLU A 34 -10.03 4.40 4.40
CA GLU A 34 -11.40 4.87 4.56
C GLU A 34 -12.40 3.75 4.91
N ASP A 35 -11.92 2.51 5.11
CA ASP A 35 -12.75 1.29 5.28
C ASP A 35 -13.72 1.04 4.11
N ASP A 36 -13.35 1.45 2.89
CA ASP A 36 -14.19 1.16 1.72
C ASP A 36 -14.33 -0.36 1.51
N ALA A 37 -15.56 -0.87 1.60
CA ALA A 37 -15.83 -2.30 1.54
C ALA A 37 -15.43 -2.92 0.20
N GLY A 38 -15.58 -2.18 -0.91
CA GLY A 38 -15.20 -2.65 -2.24
C GLY A 38 -13.68 -2.72 -2.42
N ALA A 39 -12.94 -1.78 -1.87
CA ALA A 39 -11.49 -1.81 -1.83
C ALA A 39 -10.98 -2.98 -0.97
N TRP A 40 -11.61 -3.23 0.18
CA TRP A 40 -11.29 -4.39 1.02
C TRP A 40 -11.61 -5.72 0.33
N GLU A 41 -12.72 -5.83 -0.39
CA GLU A 41 -13.05 -7.04 -1.18
C GLU A 41 -12.00 -7.32 -2.27
N ARG A 42 -11.54 -6.28 -2.98
CA ARG A 42 -10.61 -6.44 -4.12
C ARG A 42 -9.16 -6.58 -3.69
N TYR A 43 -8.74 -5.80 -2.69
CA TYR A 43 -7.33 -5.61 -2.36
C TYR A 43 -6.96 -6.04 -0.94
N GLY A 44 -7.95 -6.27 -0.07
CA GLY A 44 -7.74 -6.60 1.34
C GLY A 44 -6.83 -7.80 1.56
N GLN A 45 -6.93 -8.82 0.70
CA GLN A 45 -6.06 -10.01 0.75
C GLN A 45 -4.55 -9.68 0.70
N PHE A 46 -4.15 -8.58 0.06
CA PHE A 46 -2.73 -8.19 -0.02
C PHE A 46 -2.20 -7.55 1.27
N TYR A 47 -3.11 -7.16 2.15
CA TYR A 47 -2.87 -6.50 3.42
C TYR A 47 -3.35 -7.35 4.61
N GLU A 48 -3.60 -8.64 4.38
CA GLU A 48 -3.86 -9.58 5.47
C GLU A 48 -2.68 -9.58 6.46
N GLY A 49 -2.98 -9.47 7.75
CA GLY A 49 -1.96 -9.33 8.80
C GLY A 49 -1.23 -7.98 8.80
N TRP A 50 -1.75 -6.96 8.10
CA TRP A 50 -1.30 -5.58 8.25
C TRP A 50 -2.20 -4.83 9.22
N SER A 51 -1.61 -4.00 10.08
CA SER A 51 -2.39 -3.04 10.85
C SER A 51 -2.76 -1.83 9.98
N ARG A 52 -3.82 -1.11 10.36
CA ARG A 52 -4.23 0.12 9.68
C ARG A 52 -3.12 1.19 9.71
N GLU A 53 -2.33 1.23 10.79
CA GLU A 53 -1.15 2.07 10.91
C GLU A 53 -0.06 1.70 9.90
N GLU A 54 0.20 0.40 9.68
CA GLU A 54 1.17 -0.03 8.67
C GLU A 54 0.74 0.35 7.25
N ILE A 55 -0.56 0.23 6.95
CA ILE A 55 -1.14 0.67 5.67
C ILE A 55 -1.00 2.19 5.51
N ALA A 56 -1.22 2.96 6.59
CA ALA A 56 -1.03 4.41 6.59
C ALA A 56 0.45 4.81 6.37
N VAL A 57 1.38 4.14 7.03
CA VAL A 57 2.82 4.38 6.83
C VAL A 57 3.24 4.03 5.40
N LEU A 58 2.69 2.96 4.82
CA LEU A 58 2.91 2.61 3.41
C LEU A 58 2.36 3.67 2.47
N LEU A 59 1.15 4.19 2.72
CA LEU A 59 0.57 5.28 1.93
C LEU A 59 1.48 6.51 1.93
N GLU A 60 1.99 6.91 3.09
CA GLU A 60 2.92 8.04 3.21
C GLU A 60 4.25 7.77 2.48
N ALA A 61 4.76 6.54 2.50
CA ALA A 61 5.94 6.18 1.72
C ALA A 61 5.71 6.28 0.21
N VAL A 62 4.54 5.84 -0.28
CA VAL A 62 4.15 5.97 -1.69
C VAL A 62 4.04 7.45 -2.09
N LYS A 63 3.40 8.29 -1.26
CA LYS A 63 3.29 9.73 -1.52
C LYS A 63 4.64 10.43 -1.65
N LYS A 64 5.64 10.01 -0.85
CA LYS A 64 7.01 10.57 -0.92
C LYS A 64 7.80 10.11 -2.14
N ALA A 65 7.39 9.01 -2.77
CA ALA A 65 8.07 8.42 -3.92
C ALA A 65 7.44 8.81 -5.27
N LEU A 66 6.31 9.52 -5.26
CA LEU A 66 5.65 10.12 -6.43
C LEU A 66 6.14 11.55 -6.64
#